data_AF-A0A9P3LB97-F1
#
_entry.id   AF-A0A9P3LB97-F1
#
_cell.length_a   1.000
_cell.length_b   1.000
_cell.length_c   1.000
_cell.angle_alpha   90.00
_cell.angle_beta   90.00
_cell.angle_gamma   90.00
#
_symmetry.space_group_name_H-M   'P 1'
#
loop_
_entity.id
_entity.type
_entity.pdbx_description
1 polymer ?
#
loop_
_entity_poly.entity_id
_entity_poly.type
_entity_poly.pdbx_seq_one_letter_code
_entity_poly.pdbx_strand_id
1 'polypeptide(L)'
;MPALHSISLPPPLSQRKRVQRWAIILRGLDDASRRQCALVSRTFRYAIYLSAIHIIDHDFRGKRTLKDMKPYSHAMTNFWPYLRLLQEEAAERERIYSRSVLGRLADSGRAMSISPRLWGCPDHDSQAAIASRFVFTSFWFAVSIGGRRSEDWLRGTVVDAQEVVPGEIWSIAVQYLDSATNTFRATRCYVLEPTCEVIGTSAELPGASIGATHQPRLDLRVDWSAYIDRWARDTSRAPNGLFLQHLNWANHEEYDRGISKLWTKRTVQEGALGQAKRAVAERYIFACVVANSVSGVWMSATEMAQDFAGLPSRHAPAPTKTLSAGAPVNMFLPATHHVESVHFTTSSKLPLHPALAVVQTPAREYFVLRDNGFEVGSEEEGVAPLWREILCCDSGGLPTKPVQPL
;
A
#
# COMPACT_ATOMS: atom_id res chain seq x y z
N MET A 1 5.07 21.71 4.96
CA MET A 1 4.12 22.66 4.34
C MET A 1 4.83 23.98 4.05
N PRO A 2 4.63 24.59 2.88
CA PRO A 2 5.17 25.92 2.58
C PRO A 2 4.45 26.99 3.41
N ALA A 3 5.12 28.12 3.68
CA ALA A 3 4.49 29.26 4.33
C ALA A 3 3.41 29.86 3.40
N LEU A 4 2.15 29.82 3.85
CA LEU A 4 1.02 30.38 3.12
C LEU A 4 0.76 31.81 3.57
N HIS A 5 0.54 32.69 2.59
CA HIS A 5 0.35 34.11 2.82
C HIS A 5 -1.07 34.51 2.45
N SER A 6 -1.60 35.54 3.11
CA SER A 6 -2.87 36.15 2.70
C SER A 6 -2.72 36.84 1.34
N ILE A 7 -3.76 36.75 0.52
CA ILE A 7 -3.83 37.41 -0.78
C ILE A 7 -3.89 38.92 -0.55
N SER A 8 -2.91 39.65 -1.06
CA SER A 8 -2.89 41.11 -0.99
C SER A 8 -3.92 41.72 -1.95
N LEU A 9 -4.51 42.85 -1.56
CA LEU A 9 -5.42 43.65 -2.39
C LEU A 9 -6.66 42.88 -2.92
N PRO A 10 -7.56 42.38 -2.05
CA PRO A 10 -8.81 41.75 -2.49
C PRO A 10 -9.73 42.78 -3.19
N PRO A 11 -10.48 42.43 -4.26
CA PRO A 11 -11.37 43.36 -4.94
C PRO A 11 -12.49 43.87 -4.01
N PRO A 12 -13.18 44.97 -4.39
CA PRO A 12 -14.33 45.50 -3.65
C PRO A 12 -15.39 44.42 -3.37
N LEU A 13 -16.08 44.52 -2.24
CA LEU A 13 -17.07 43.52 -1.79
C LEU A 13 -18.14 43.21 -2.84
N SER A 14 -18.57 44.22 -3.60
CA SER A 14 -19.56 44.08 -4.68
C SER A 14 -19.12 43.13 -5.81
N GLN A 15 -17.81 43.02 -6.05
CA GLN A 15 -17.24 42.18 -7.11
C GLN A 15 -16.91 40.76 -6.64
N ARG A 16 -16.78 40.53 -5.32
CA ARG A 16 -16.37 39.22 -4.76
C ARG A 16 -17.34 38.09 -5.09
N LYS A 17 -18.64 38.38 -5.27
CA LYS A 17 -19.63 37.37 -5.69
C LYS A 17 -19.31 36.76 -7.06
N ARG A 18 -18.71 37.53 -7.97
CA ARG A 18 -18.35 37.07 -9.33
C ARG A 18 -17.00 36.34 -9.36
N VAL A 19 -16.11 36.67 -8.43
CA VAL A 19 -14.76 36.08 -8.34
C VAL A 19 -14.81 34.55 -8.24
N GLN A 20 -15.71 34.00 -7.41
CA GLN A 20 -15.79 32.54 -7.21
C GLN A 20 -16.12 31.80 -8.51
N ARG A 21 -17.04 32.35 -9.32
CA ARG A 21 -17.39 31.78 -10.63
C ARG A 21 -16.18 31.83 -11.59
N TRP A 22 -15.46 32.95 -11.59
CA TRP A 22 -14.23 33.07 -12.38
C TRP A 22 -13.15 32.11 -11.90
N ALA A 23 -12.96 31.92 -10.59
CA ALA A 23 -11.98 31.00 -10.05
C ALA A 23 -12.21 29.55 -10.53
N ILE A 24 -13.47 29.12 -10.60
CA ILE A 24 -13.85 27.81 -11.16
C ILE A 24 -13.52 27.73 -12.66
N ILE A 25 -13.84 28.76 -13.45
CA ILE A 25 -13.54 28.78 -14.89
C ILE A 25 -12.03 28.76 -15.14
N LEU A 26 -11.28 29.62 -14.43
CA LEU A 26 -9.84 29.80 -14.60
C LEU A 26 -9.04 28.59 -14.12
N ARG A 27 -9.64 27.68 -13.35
CA ARG A 27 -9.01 26.39 -12.99
C ARG A 27 -8.68 25.55 -14.22
N GLY A 28 -9.50 25.62 -15.28
CA GLY A 28 -9.32 24.81 -16.49
C GLY A 28 -8.28 25.34 -17.47
N LEU A 29 -7.67 26.49 -17.19
CA LEU A 29 -6.63 27.08 -18.04
C LEU A 29 -5.24 26.54 -17.69
N ASP A 30 -4.30 26.59 -18.63
CA ASP A 30 -2.89 26.34 -18.34
C ASP A 30 -2.23 27.51 -17.61
N ASP A 31 -1.00 27.31 -17.15
CA ASP A 31 -0.28 28.34 -16.39
C ASP A 31 0.05 29.59 -17.22
N ALA A 32 0.31 29.43 -18.52
CA ALA A 32 0.59 30.54 -19.41
C ALA A 32 -0.65 31.45 -19.57
N SER A 33 -1.81 30.86 -19.80
CA SER A 33 -3.09 31.55 -19.92
C SER A 33 -3.51 32.22 -18.61
N ARG A 34 -3.33 31.55 -17.47
CA ARG A 34 -3.58 32.16 -16.15
C ARG A 34 -2.71 33.39 -15.93
N ARG A 35 -1.43 33.36 -16.31
CA ARG A 35 -0.54 34.54 -16.21
C ARG A 35 -1.07 35.72 -17.02
N GLN A 36 -1.58 35.48 -18.24
CA GLN A 36 -2.19 36.54 -19.06
C GLN A 36 -3.48 37.08 -18.41
N CYS A 37 -4.35 36.20 -17.92
CA CYS A 37 -5.57 36.59 -17.21
C CYS A 37 -5.29 37.44 -15.96
N ALA A 38 -4.18 37.22 -15.26
CA ALA A 38 -3.80 37.99 -14.06
C ALA A 38 -3.52 39.47 -14.35
N LEU A 39 -3.22 39.82 -15.60
CA LEU A 39 -2.93 41.18 -16.05
C LEU A 39 -4.21 41.95 -16.41
N VAL A 40 -5.32 41.26 -16.69
CA VAL A 40 -6.58 41.88 -17.15
C VAL A 40 -7.19 42.80 -16.09
N SER A 41 -7.28 42.35 -14.84
CA SER A 41 -7.83 43.16 -13.75
C SER A 41 -7.48 42.60 -12.37
N ARG A 42 -7.64 43.42 -11.33
CA ARG A 42 -7.54 43.00 -9.92
C ARG A 42 -8.48 41.84 -9.58
N THR A 43 -9.67 41.82 -10.19
CA THR A 43 -10.68 40.76 -9.98
C THR A 43 -10.23 39.43 -10.58
N PHE A 44 -9.67 39.44 -11.79
CA PHE A 44 -9.10 38.23 -12.40
C PHE A 44 -7.88 37.72 -11.64
N ARG A 45 -6.97 38.62 -11.25
CA ARG A 45 -5.80 38.25 -10.42
C ARG A 45 -6.23 37.57 -9.12
N TYR A 46 -7.21 38.14 -8.44
CA TYR A 46 -7.75 37.56 -7.21
C TYR A 46 -8.48 36.23 -7.46
N ALA A 47 -9.23 36.11 -8.57
CA ALA A 47 -9.85 34.85 -8.97
C ALA A 47 -8.83 33.75 -9.28
N ILE A 48 -7.66 34.09 -9.85
CA ILE A 48 -6.56 33.16 -10.07
C ILE A 48 -5.98 32.67 -8.75
N TYR A 49 -5.78 33.56 -7.77
CA TYR A 49 -5.33 33.09 -6.45
C TYR A 49 -6.29 32.07 -5.83
N LEU A 50 -7.60 32.28 -6.01
CA LEU A 50 -8.62 31.36 -5.52
C LEU A 50 -8.80 30.10 -6.38
N SER A 51 -8.42 30.13 -7.66
CA SER A 51 -8.55 28.96 -8.53
C SER A 51 -7.68 27.79 -8.06
N ALA A 52 -6.57 28.05 -7.35
CA ALA A 52 -5.73 27.02 -6.75
C ALA A 52 -6.54 26.07 -5.85
N ILE A 53 -7.48 26.58 -5.06
CA ILE A 53 -8.33 25.75 -4.19
C ILE A 53 -9.20 24.81 -5.02
N HIS A 54 -9.73 25.29 -6.15
CA HIS A 54 -10.56 24.45 -7.02
C HIS A 54 -9.77 23.40 -7.79
N ILE A 55 -8.46 23.63 -8.03
CA ILE A 55 -7.56 22.63 -8.58
C ILE A 55 -7.26 21.60 -7.50
N ILE A 56 -6.91 22.04 -6.29
CA ILE A 56 -6.65 21.15 -5.15
C ILE A 56 -7.88 20.27 -4.82
N ASP A 57 -9.08 20.85 -4.78
CA ASP A 57 -10.33 20.12 -4.51
C ASP A 57 -10.75 19.18 -5.66
N HIS A 58 -10.26 19.41 -6.87
CA HIS A 58 -10.52 18.52 -8.01
C HIS A 58 -9.50 17.38 -8.08
N ASP A 59 -8.21 17.71 -8.07
CA ASP A 59 -7.12 16.78 -8.36
C ASP A 59 -6.58 16.08 -7.10
N PHE A 60 -6.64 16.76 -5.95
CA PHE A 60 -5.95 16.34 -4.71
C PHE A 60 -6.89 16.25 -3.51
N ARG A 61 -8.20 16.14 -3.73
CA ARG A 61 -9.16 16.04 -2.64
C ARG A 61 -8.98 14.75 -1.85
N GLY A 62 -8.77 14.90 -0.55
CA GLY A 62 -8.70 13.80 0.39
C GLY A 62 -8.47 14.27 1.83
N LYS A 63 -8.44 13.32 2.77
CA LYS A 63 -8.34 13.57 4.22
C LYS A 63 -7.11 14.41 4.60
N ARG A 64 -5.92 14.10 4.08
CA ARG A 64 -4.67 14.85 4.34
C ARG A 64 -4.81 16.28 3.85
N THR A 65 -5.19 16.45 2.59
CA THR A 65 -5.33 17.78 1.97
C THR A 65 -6.33 18.66 2.73
N LEU A 66 -7.48 18.09 3.13
CA LEU A 66 -8.47 18.81 3.92
C LEU A 66 -7.94 19.21 5.30
N LYS A 67 -7.17 18.33 5.96
CA LYS A 67 -6.54 18.62 7.26
C LYS A 67 -5.53 19.77 7.14
N ASP A 68 -4.70 19.75 6.10
CA ASP A 68 -3.68 20.76 5.82
C ASP A 68 -4.29 22.14 5.52
N MET A 69 -5.43 22.17 4.82
CA MET A 69 -6.12 23.42 4.45
C MET A 69 -7.00 24.00 5.56
N LYS A 70 -7.49 23.16 6.50
CA LYS A 70 -8.43 23.55 7.57
C LYS A 70 -8.05 24.80 8.37
N PRO A 71 -6.77 25.06 8.71
CA PRO A 71 -6.40 26.25 9.48
C PRO A 71 -6.52 27.59 8.72
N TYR A 72 -6.69 27.55 7.40
CA TYR A 72 -6.55 28.72 6.54
C TYR A 72 -7.90 29.20 5.98
N SER A 73 -8.04 30.51 5.77
CA SER A 73 -9.23 31.06 5.10
C SER A 73 -9.20 30.76 3.60
N HIS A 74 -10.12 29.94 3.11
CA HIS A 74 -10.24 29.62 1.68
C HIS A 74 -10.49 30.87 0.81
N ALA A 75 -11.07 31.93 1.35
CA ALA A 75 -11.33 33.15 0.61
C ALA A 75 -10.12 34.11 0.58
N MET A 76 -9.16 33.97 1.49
CA MET A 76 -8.12 34.99 1.70
C MET A 76 -6.70 34.45 1.66
N THR A 77 -6.50 33.14 1.56
CA THR A 77 -5.16 32.52 1.53
C THR A 77 -4.74 32.20 0.09
N ASN A 78 -3.49 32.50 -0.25
CA ASN A 78 -2.88 32.09 -1.50
C ASN A 78 -2.41 30.63 -1.41
N PHE A 79 -3.17 29.70 -2.00
CA PHE A 79 -2.85 28.27 -2.00
C PHE A 79 -1.95 27.80 -3.15
N TRP A 80 -1.52 28.69 -4.06
CA TRP A 80 -0.62 28.30 -5.15
C TRP A 80 0.67 27.62 -4.68
N PRO A 81 1.39 28.10 -3.63
CA PRO A 81 2.57 27.42 -3.14
C PRO A 81 2.28 25.97 -2.68
N TYR A 82 1.12 25.75 -2.05
CA TYR A 82 0.73 24.41 -1.63
C TYR A 82 0.35 23.52 -2.83
N LEU A 83 -0.40 24.04 -3.80
CA LEU A 83 -0.69 23.32 -5.03
C LEU A 83 0.59 22.89 -5.77
N ARG A 84 1.60 23.77 -5.85
CA ARG A 84 2.89 23.43 -6.47
C ARG A 84 3.61 22.33 -5.71
N LEU A 85 3.65 22.39 -4.38
CA LEU A 85 4.20 21.31 -3.57
C LEU A 85 3.50 19.97 -3.89
N LEU A 86 2.17 19.93 -3.93
CA LEU A 86 1.43 18.70 -4.25
C LEU A 86 1.72 18.17 -5.66
N GLN A 87 1.83 19.07 -6.63
CA GLN A 87 2.18 18.71 -8.02
C GLN A 87 3.61 18.17 -8.13
N GLU A 88 4.57 18.80 -7.44
CA GLU A 88 5.97 18.37 -7.40
C GLU A 88 6.10 17.01 -6.71
N GLU A 89 5.43 16.83 -5.57
CA GLU A 89 5.38 15.55 -4.87
C GLU A 89 4.79 14.43 -5.75
N ALA A 90 3.68 14.70 -6.44
CA ALA A 90 3.05 13.73 -7.32
C ALA A 90 3.95 13.38 -8.51
N ALA A 91 4.49 14.39 -9.20
CA ALA A 91 5.37 14.20 -10.34
C ALA A 91 6.64 13.42 -9.96
N GLU A 92 7.21 13.70 -8.79
CA GLU A 92 8.40 13.00 -8.31
C GLU A 92 8.12 11.53 -8.03
N ARG A 93 7.02 11.21 -7.33
CA ARG A 93 6.62 9.82 -7.05
C ARG A 93 6.33 9.04 -8.33
N GLU A 94 5.60 9.65 -9.26
CA GLU A 94 5.32 9.06 -10.58
C GLU A 94 6.59 8.84 -11.40
N ARG A 95 7.53 9.80 -11.37
CA ARG A 95 8.84 9.69 -12.03
C ARG A 95 9.68 8.55 -11.45
N ILE A 96 9.69 8.39 -10.13
CA ILE A 96 10.39 7.27 -9.47
C ILE A 96 9.74 5.95 -9.87
N TYR A 97 8.41 5.86 -9.82
CA TYR A 97 7.66 4.64 -10.17
C TYR A 97 7.85 4.24 -11.63
N SER A 98 7.70 5.16 -12.58
CA SER A 98 7.86 4.89 -14.03
C SER A 98 9.25 4.37 -14.39
N ARG A 99 10.29 4.79 -13.65
CA ARG A 99 11.67 4.28 -13.82
C ARG A 99 11.92 2.95 -13.12
N SER A 100 11.03 2.53 -12.23
CA SER A 100 11.14 1.24 -11.54
C SER A 100 10.83 0.06 -12.47
N VAL A 101 11.10 -1.15 -11.99
CA VAL A 101 10.71 -2.39 -12.68
C VAL A 101 9.18 -2.45 -12.86
N LEU A 102 8.42 -2.04 -11.84
CA LEU A 102 6.95 -2.05 -11.88
C LEU A 102 6.38 -1.06 -12.89
N GLY A 103 6.97 0.13 -12.99
CA GLY A 103 6.58 1.13 -13.99
C GLY A 103 6.68 0.56 -15.41
N ARG A 104 7.83 -0.04 -15.75
CA ARG A 104 8.04 -0.68 -17.06
C ARG A 104 7.10 -1.87 -17.31
N LEU A 105 6.81 -2.65 -16.27
CA LEU A 105 5.84 -3.75 -16.37
C LEU A 105 4.42 -3.23 -16.61
N ALA A 106 4.03 -2.15 -15.94
CA ALA A 106 2.73 -1.51 -16.15
C ALA A 106 2.60 -0.91 -17.55
N ASP A 107 3.64 -0.23 -18.05
CA ASP A 107 3.66 0.33 -19.41
C ASP A 107 3.55 -0.75 -20.51
N SER A 108 4.07 -1.95 -20.24
CA SER A 108 3.94 -3.10 -21.13
C SER A 108 2.66 -3.91 -20.92
N GLY A 109 1.76 -3.46 -20.03
CA GLY A 109 0.50 -4.14 -19.72
C GLY A 109 0.66 -5.45 -18.93
N ARG A 110 1.82 -5.67 -18.33
CA ARG A 110 2.17 -6.87 -17.53
C ARG A 110 2.01 -6.66 -16.01
N ALA A 111 1.60 -5.47 -15.59
CA ALA A 111 1.25 -5.15 -14.22
C ALA A 111 0.12 -4.12 -14.21
N MET A 112 -0.59 -4.03 -13.09
CA MET A 112 -1.63 -3.04 -12.90
C MET A 112 -1.05 -1.62 -12.96
N SER A 113 -1.82 -0.70 -13.53
CA SER A 113 -1.48 0.72 -13.50
C SER A 113 -1.97 1.38 -12.21
N ILE A 114 -1.35 2.50 -11.84
CA ILE A 114 -1.75 3.31 -10.68
C ILE A 114 -2.35 4.61 -11.22
N SER A 115 -3.53 4.98 -10.72
CA SER A 115 -4.20 6.22 -11.11
C SER A 115 -3.34 7.43 -10.76
N PRO A 116 -3.22 8.44 -11.66
CA PRO A 116 -2.43 9.64 -11.41
C PRO A 116 -2.78 10.38 -10.11
N ARG A 117 -4.04 10.28 -9.67
CA ARG A 117 -4.52 10.89 -8.42
C ARG A 117 -3.77 10.37 -7.18
N LEU A 118 -3.39 9.09 -7.16
CA LEU A 118 -2.75 8.48 -6.00
C LEU A 118 -1.33 8.99 -5.76
N TRP A 119 -0.66 9.51 -6.79
CA TRP A 119 0.67 10.10 -6.64
C TRP A 119 0.67 11.34 -5.75
N GLY A 120 -0.44 12.08 -5.71
CA GLY A 120 -0.64 13.20 -4.81
C GLY A 120 -0.85 12.82 -3.34
N CYS A 121 -1.04 11.54 -3.02
CA CYS A 121 -1.35 11.05 -1.67
C CYS A 121 -2.42 11.89 -0.93
N PRO A 122 -3.60 12.13 -1.55
CA PRO A 122 -4.58 13.09 -1.04
C PRO A 122 -5.21 12.72 0.32
N ASP A 123 -5.28 11.44 0.66
CA ASP A 123 -5.86 10.96 1.93
C ASP A 123 -4.82 10.58 2.98
N HIS A 124 -3.69 10.01 2.57
CA HIS A 124 -2.64 9.55 3.48
C HIS A 124 -1.28 9.51 2.81
N ASP A 125 -0.21 9.85 3.53
CA ASP A 125 1.17 9.96 2.99
C ASP A 125 1.67 8.66 2.33
N SER A 126 1.29 7.52 2.90
CA SER A 126 1.64 6.19 2.39
C SER A 126 0.81 5.68 1.19
N GLN A 127 -0.18 6.42 0.67
CA GLN A 127 -1.09 5.90 -0.38
C GLN A 127 -0.35 5.38 -1.61
N ALA A 128 0.57 6.17 -2.17
CA ALA A 128 1.35 5.77 -3.34
C ALA A 128 2.25 4.55 -3.05
N ALA A 129 2.82 4.48 -1.84
CA ALA A 129 3.67 3.37 -1.44
C ALA A 129 2.86 2.06 -1.29
N ILE A 130 1.68 2.13 -0.67
CA ILE A 130 0.76 1.00 -0.51
C ILE A 130 0.22 0.54 -1.86
N ALA A 131 -0.18 1.47 -2.73
CA ALA A 131 -0.60 1.13 -4.10
C ALA A 131 0.52 0.42 -4.87
N SER A 132 1.75 0.95 -4.81
CA SER A 132 2.92 0.33 -5.47
C SER A 132 3.22 -1.06 -4.92
N ARG A 133 3.19 -1.22 -3.58
CA ARG A 133 3.39 -2.53 -2.93
C ARG A 133 2.30 -3.53 -3.30
N PHE A 134 1.03 -3.10 -3.37
CA PHE A 134 -0.08 -3.93 -3.82
C PHE A 134 0.08 -4.40 -5.27
N VAL A 135 0.47 -3.50 -6.19
CA VAL A 135 0.80 -3.88 -7.58
C VAL A 135 1.94 -4.88 -7.60
N PHE A 136 2.97 -4.68 -6.77
CA PHE A 136 4.12 -5.59 -6.72
C PHE A 136 3.76 -6.98 -6.20
N THR A 137 3.00 -7.04 -5.12
CA THR A 137 2.52 -8.29 -4.52
C THR A 137 1.59 -9.03 -5.48
N SER A 138 0.70 -8.31 -6.15
CA SER A 138 -0.15 -8.86 -7.21
C SER A 138 0.69 -9.46 -8.33
N PHE A 139 1.69 -8.74 -8.82
CA PHE A 139 2.62 -9.25 -9.82
C PHE A 139 3.40 -10.49 -9.34
N TRP A 140 3.85 -10.50 -8.07
CA TRP A 140 4.51 -11.66 -7.48
C TRP A 140 3.62 -12.90 -7.53
N PHE A 141 2.35 -12.79 -7.12
CA PHE A 141 1.41 -13.92 -7.22
C PHE A 141 1.16 -14.37 -8.66
N ALA A 142 1.11 -13.44 -9.62
CA ALA A 142 0.96 -13.79 -11.03
C ALA A 142 2.12 -14.66 -11.54
N VAL A 143 3.34 -14.27 -11.17
CA VAL A 143 4.56 -14.99 -11.49
C VAL A 143 4.58 -16.35 -10.79
N SER A 144 4.31 -16.40 -9.48
CA SER A 144 4.40 -17.62 -8.67
C SER A 144 3.36 -18.68 -9.02
N ILE A 145 2.15 -18.28 -9.45
CA ILE A 145 1.08 -19.20 -9.85
C ILE A 145 1.24 -19.66 -11.32
N GLY A 146 2.22 -19.10 -12.04
CA GLY A 146 2.57 -19.51 -13.40
C GLY A 146 1.61 -19.01 -14.48
N GLY A 147 1.01 -17.82 -14.31
CA GLY A 147 0.13 -17.20 -15.31
C GLY A 147 -1.07 -18.07 -15.69
N ARG A 148 -2.20 -17.92 -14.99
CA ARG A 148 -3.46 -18.53 -15.49
C ARG A 148 -3.77 -17.97 -16.89
N ARG A 149 -4.55 -18.73 -17.69
CA ARG A 149 -4.93 -18.42 -19.09
C ARG A 149 -5.54 -17.03 -19.37
N SER A 150 -5.81 -16.24 -18.34
CA SER A 150 -6.24 -14.85 -18.44
C SER A 150 -5.43 -14.02 -17.43
N GLU A 151 -4.49 -13.23 -17.93
CA GLU A 151 -3.78 -12.18 -17.20
C GLU A 151 -4.65 -10.91 -17.07
N ASP A 152 -5.95 -11.01 -17.31
CA ASP A 152 -6.84 -9.83 -17.39
C ASP A 152 -6.93 -9.08 -16.05
N TRP A 153 -6.70 -9.77 -14.93
CA TRP A 153 -6.64 -9.16 -13.61
C TRP A 153 -5.36 -8.32 -13.38
N LEU A 154 -4.32 -8.46 -14.21
CA LEU A 154 -3.17 -7.54 -14.21
C LEU A 154 -3.45 -6.26 -15.00
N ARG A 155 -4.55 -6.19 -15.76
CA ARG A 155 -4.94 -5.02 -16.55
C ARG A 155 -5.78 -4.01 -15.77
N GLY A 156 -5.94 -4.22 -14.47
CA GLY A 156 -6.63 -3.30 -13.59
C GLY A 156 -5.86 -1.99 -13.38
N THR A 157 -6.60 -0.94 -13.02
CA THR A 157 -6.05 0.32 -12.54
C THR A 157 -6.36 0.48 -11.05
N VAL A 158 -5.34 0.64 -10.22
CA VAL A 158 -5.52 1.00 -8.81
C VAL A 158 -5.96 2.45 -8.74
N VAL A 159 -7.19 2.70 -8.31
CA VAL A 159 -7.80 4.05 -8.30
C VAL A 159 -7.92 4.65 -6.91
N ASP A 160 -7.87 3.82 -5.87
CA ASP A 160 -7.94 4.29 -4.49
C ASP A 160 -7.15 3.36 -3.54
N ALA A 161 -6.62 3.95 -2.48
CA ALA A 161 -5.96 3.25 -1.37
C ALA A 161 -6.30 3.97 -0.07
N GLN A 162 -7.01 3.31 0.85
CA GLN A 162 -7.45 3.93 2.10
C GLN A 162 -7.06 3.09 3.29
N GLU A 163 -6.50 3.75 4.31
CA GLU A 163 -6.26 3.12 5.59
C GLU A 163 -7.60 2.84 6.29
N VAL A 164 -7.82 1.57 6.63
CA VAL A 164 -9.04 1.09 7.31
C VAL A 164 -8.75 0.84 8.79
N VAL A 165 -7.62 0.21 9.08
CA VAL A 165 -7.09 0.04 10.43
C VAL A 165 -5.71 0.71 10.48
N PRO A 166 -5.51 1.73 11.33
CA PRO A 166 -4.27 2.51 11.38
C PRO A 166 -3.02 1.65 11.50
N GLY A 167 -2.12 1.74 10.51
CA GLY A 167 -0.85 1.02 10.46
C GLY A 167 -0.95 -0.47 10.11
N GLU A 168 -2.13 -1.00 9.79
CA GLU A 168 -2.32 -2.47 9.70
C GLU A 168 -3.09 -2.94 8.48
N ILE A 169 -4.24 -2.35 8.19
CA ILE A 169 -5.14 -2.84 7.12
C ILE A 169 -5.51 -1.68 6.22
N TRP A 170 -5.35 -1.92 4.92
CA TRP A 170 -5.69 -0.99 3.86
C TRP A 170 -6.78 -1.57 2.97
N SER A 171 -7.61 -0.70 2.42
CA SER A 171 -8.54 -1.00 1.36
C SER A 171 -8.00 -0.45 0.05
N ILE A 172 -7.95 -1.29 -0.98
CA ILE A 172 -7.50 -0.95 -2.32
C ILE A 172 -8.67 -1.09 -3.28
N ALA A 173 -9.00 -0.04 -4.03
CA ALA A 173 -9.98 -0.12 -5.10
C ALA A 173 -9.26 -0.27 -6.45
N VAL A 174 -9.64 -1.31 -7.19
CA VAL A 174 -9.12 -1.62 -8.52
C VAL A 174 -10.26 -1.57 -9.53
N GLN A 175 -10.07 -0.82 -10.61
CA GLN A 175 -11.01 -0.75 -11.72
C GLN A 175 -10.51 -1.59 -12.88
N TYR A 176 -11.41 -2.40 -13.44
CA TYR A 176 -11.17 -3.22 -14.62
C TYR A 176 -12.10 -2.75 -15.74
N LEU A 177 -11.60 -2.70 -16.96
CA LEU A 177 -12.44 -2.52 -18.14
C LEU A 177 -13.00 -3.88 -18.55
N ASP A 178 -14.32 -4.03 -18.51
CA ASP A 178 -14.99 -5.21 -19.02
C ASP A 178 -15.12 -5.09 -20.54
N SER A 179 -14.33 -5.89 -21.27
CA SER A 179 -14.33 -5.92 -22.73
C SER A 179 -15.68 -6.28 -23.35
N ALA A 180 -16.53 -7.04 -22.64
CA ALA A 180 -17.82 -7.49 -23.17
C ALA A 180 -18.89 -6.39 -23.09
N THR A 181 -18.89 -5.62 -22.00
CA THR A 181 -19.91 -4.58 -21.76
C THR A 181 -19.41 -3.17 -22.03
N ASN A 182 -18.09 -2.99 -22.22
CA ASN A 182 -17.41 -1.70 -22.26
C ASN A 182 -17.71 -0.84 -21.02
N THR A 183 -17.92 -1.48 -19.87
CA THR A 183 -18.16 -0.81 -18.60
C THR A 183 -17.01 -1.05 -17.63
N PHE A 184 -16.84 -0.14 -16.67
CA PHE A 184 -15.86 -0.31 -15.62
C PHE A 184 -16.45 -1.11 -14.46
N ARG A 185 -15.74 -2.17 -14.06
CA ARG A 185 -16.04 -2.93 -12.84
C ARG A 185 -15.02 -2.56 -11.77
N ALA A 186 -15.50 -2.14 -10.61
CA ALA A 186 -14.66 -1.89 -9.44
C ALA A 186 -14.65 -3.13 -8.53
N THR A 187 -13.46 -3.48 -8.05
CA THR A 187 -13.27 -4.47 -6.99
C THR A 187 -12.52 -3.80 -5.85
N ARG A 188 -12.96 -4.07 -4.63
CA ARG A 188 -12.30 -3.59 -3.42
C ARG A 188 -11.59 -4.76 -2.74
N CYS A 189 -10.29 -4.63 -2.55
CA CYS A 189 -9.47 -5.59 -1.82
C CYS A 189 -9.17 -5.02 -0.44
N TYR A 190 -9.14 -5.87 0.58
CA TYR A 190 -8.59 -5.56 1.89
C TYR A 190 -7.24 -6.24 1.99
N VAL A 191 -6.22 -5.48 2.38
CA VAL A 191 -4.83 -5.92 2.34
C VAL A 191 -4.11 -5.61 3.64
N LEU A 192 -3.11 -6.42 3.97
CA LEU A 192 -2.21 -6.15 5.08
C LEU A 192 -1.22 -5.04 4.70
N GLU A 193 -0.99 -4.06 5.56
CA GLU A 193 0.00 -3.00 5.33
C GLU A 193 1.38 -3.57 4.98
N PRO A 194 1.93 -4.55 5.73
CA PRO A 194 3.34 -4.93 5.55
C PRO A 194 3.61 -5.60 4.20
N THR A 195 2.69 -6.43 3.72
CA THR A 195 2.88 -7.28 2.53
C THR A 195 1.98 -6.89 1.36
N CYS A 196 0.92 -6.13 1.60
CA CYS A 196 -0.22 -5.95 0.69
C CYS A 196 -0.85 -7.25 0.19
N GLU A 197 -0.68 -8.35 0.94
CA GLU A 197 -1.43 -9.58 0.69
C GLU A 197 -2.92 -9.35 0.94
N VAL A 198 -3.76 -9.88 0.05
CA VAL A 198 -5.21 -9.74 0.12
C VAL A 198 -5.79 -10.69 1.16
N ILE A 199 -6.41 -10.15 2.21
CA ILE A 199 -7.14 -10.92 3.23
C ILE A 199 -8.60 -11.19 2.84
N GLY A 200 -9.14 -10.40 1.92
CA GLY A 200 -10.46 -10.62 1.35
C GLY A 200 -10.88 -9.55 0.36
N THR A 201 -11.99 -9.81 -0.31
CA THR A 201 -12.46 -8.97 -1.41
C THR A 201 -13.93 -8.62 -1.27
N SER A 202 -14.30 -7.53 -1.92
CA SER A 202 -15.68 -7.15 -2.13
C SER A 202 -15.85 -6.74 -3.58
N ALA A 203 -16.73 -7.44 -4.28
CA ALA A 203 -17.15 -7.03 -5.62
C ALA A 203 -18.21 -5.93 -5.48
N GLU A 204 -17.93 -4.75 -6.01
CA GLU A 204 -18.98 -3.75 -6.24
C GLU A 204 -19.72 -4.13 -7.52
N LEU A 205 -21.04 -4.25 -7.45
CA LEU A 205 -21.87 -4.57 -8.62
C LEU A 205 -21.79 -3.41 -9.65
N PRO A 206 -21.74 -3.70 -10.97
CA PRO A 206 -21.75 -2.66 -11.99
C PRO A 206 -22.98 -1.78 -11.84
N GLY A 207 -22.79 -0.45 -11.73
CA GLY A 207 -23.89 0.51 -11.61
C GLY A 207 -24.33 0.84 -10.18
N ALA A 208 -23.67 0.30 -9.15
CA ALA A 208 -23.86 0.77 -7.78
C ALA A 208 -23.32 2.21 -7.65
N SER A 209 -24.23 3.16 -7.76
CA SER A 209 -23.99 4.55 -7.36
C SER A 209 -23.41 4.57 -5.95
N ILE A 210 -22.46 5.48 -5.66
CA ILE A 210 -21.71 5.66 -4.40
C ILE A 210 -22.62 5.92 -3.15
N GLY A 211 -23.94 5.68 -3.21
CA GLY A 211 -24.90 5.89 -2.13
C GLY A 211 -25.95 4.79 -1.90
N ALA A 212 -25.85 3.60 -2.50
CA ALA A 212 -26.80 2.51 -2.25
C ALA A 212 -26.42 1.69 -0.99
N THR A 213 -27.33 1.65 0.00
CA THR A 213 -27.19 1.00 1.32
C THR A 213 -27.31 -0.53 1.30
N HIS A 214 -26.91 -1.20 0.21
CA HIS A 214 -26.67 -2.64 0.27
C HIS A 214 -25.24 -2.84 0.77
N GLN A 215 -25.09 -3.27 2.03
CA GLN A 215 -23.78 -3.64 2.55
C GLN A 215 -23.16 -4.68 1.61
N PRO A 216 -22.02 -4.38 0.98
CA PRO A 216 -21.33 -5.36 0.16
C PRO A 216 -21.08 -6.60 1.02
N ARG A 217 -21.45 -7.78 0.53
CA ARG A 217 -20.98 -9.02 1.17
C ARG A 217 -19.46 -9.04 1.03
N LEU A 218 -18.79 -8.84 2.15
CA LEU A 218 -17.35 -8.99 2.26
C LEU A 218 -17.03 -10.48 2.23
N ASP A 219 -16.27 -10.92 1.24
CA ASP A 219 -15.69 -12.25 1.23
C ASP A 219 -14.41 -12.20 2.07
N LEU A 220 -14.61 -12.13 3.39
CA LEU A 220 -13.60 -12.06 4.43
C LEU A 220 -13.84 -13.16 5.45
N ARG A 221 -12.75 -13.68 6.02
CA ARG A 221 -12.81 -14.53 7.21
C ARG A 221 -13.55 -13.77 8.33
N VAL A 222 -14.38 -14.48 9.09
CA VAL A 222 -15.31 -13.87 10.07
C VAL A 222 -14.59 -13.09 11.19
N ASP A 223 -13.39 -13.50 11.57
CA ASP A 223 -12.56 -12.79 12.54
C ASP A 223 -11.91 -11.54 11.94
N TRP A 224 -11.53 -11.53 10.66
CA TRP A 224 -11.06 -10.33 9.97
C TRP A 224 -12.15 -9.27 9.86
N SER A 225 -13.35 -9.66 9.44
CA SER A 225 -14.48 -8.73 9.40
C SER A 225 -14.82 -8.20 10.80
N ALA A 226 -14.86 -9.08 11.81
CA ALA A 226 -15.07 -8.67 13.20
C ALA A 226 -13.96 -7.73 13.73
N TYR A 227 -12.71 -7.94 13.32
CA TYR A 227 -11.57 -7.10 13.68
C TYR A 227 -11.69 -5.70 13.09
N ILE A 228 -11.98 -5.61 11.79
CA ILE A 228 -12.20 -4.35 11.08
C ILE A 228 -13.42 -3.61 11.67
N ASP A 229 -14.53 -4.31 11.89
CA ASP A 229 -15.76 -3.73 12.46
C ASP A 229 -15.58 -3.23 13.90
N ARG A 230 -14.68 -3.85 14.66
CA ARG A 230 -14.33 -3.41 16.02
C ARG A 230 -13.59 -2.08 15.97
N TRP A 231 -12.61 -1.96 15.07
CA TRP A 231 -11.87 -0.71 14.85
C TRP A 231 -12.76 0.41 14.30
N ALA A 232 -13.69 0.09 13.40
CA ALA A 232 -14.64 1.06 12.87
C ALA A 232 -15.54 1.67 13.97
N ARG A 233 -15.81 0.93 15.05
CA ARG A 233 -16.65 1.38 16.18
C ARG A 233 -15.86 2.10 17.27
N ASP A 234 -14.60 1.76 17.48
CA ASP A 234 -13.78 2.31 18.56
C ASP A 234 -12.80 3.39 18.06
N THR A 235 -13.29 4.63 18.01
CA THR A 235 -12.53 5.81 17.58
C THR A 235 -11.48 6.28 18.58
N SER A 236 -11.41 5.65 19.76
CA SER A 236 -10.59 6.11 20.90
C SER A 236 -9.28 5.34 21.09
N ARG A 237 -9.07 4.24 20.36
CA ARG A 237 -7.87 3.44 20.51
C ARG A 237 -6.67 4.08 19.83
N ALA A 238 -5.67 4.41 20.64
CA ALA A 238 -4.30 4.48 20.14
C ALA A 238 -3.92 3.10 19.56
N PRO A 239 -3.13 3.04 18.47
CA PRO A 239 -2.67 1.80 17.83
C PRO A 239 -1.64 1.02 18.68
N ASN A 240 -1.82 0.96 20.00
CA ASN A 240 -0.91 0.31 20.94
C ASN A 240 -1.03 -1.23 20.93
N GLY A 241 -1.94 -1.80 20.12
CA GLY A 241 -1.99 -3.21 19.82
C GLY A 241 -1.38 -3.46 18.44
N LEU A 242 -0.09 -3.75 18.37
CA LEU A 242 0.57 -4.07 17.09
C LEU A 242 -0.06 -5.34 16.51
N PHE A 243 -0.46 -5.32 15.25
CA PHE A 243 -0.94 -6.47 14.46
C PHE A 243 -0.24 -7.81 14.74
N LEU A 244 1.08 -7.77 14.98
CA LEU A 244 1.92 -8.91 15.39
C LEU A 244 1.50 -9.58 16.71
N GLN A 245 0.64 -8.96 17.54
CA GLN A 245 0.10 -9.55 18.77
C GLN A 245 -0.88 -10.69 18.49
N HIS A 246 -1.45 -10.72 17.28
CA HIS A 246 -2.32 -11.79 16.81
C HIS A 246 -1.53 -12.98 16.21
N LEU A 247 -0.21 -12.87 16.14
CA LEU A 247 0.68 -13.92 15.66
C LEU A 247 0.92 -14.94 16.77
N ASN A 248 0.77 -16.23 16.44
CA ASN A 248 1.21 -17.34 17.26
C ASN A 248 2.48 -17.92 16.64
N TRP A 249 3.49 -18.12 17.48
CA TRP A 249 4.79 -18.68 17.10
C TRP A 249 5.30 -19.61 18.21
N ALA A 250 6.31 -20.42 17.93
CA ALA A 250 6.93 -21.31 18.92
C ALA A 250 8.17 -20.66 19.56
N ASN A 251 8.75 -21.30 20.57
CA ASN A 251 10.05 -20.93 21.16
C ASN A 251 10.13 -19.47 21.65
N HIS A 252 9.17 -19.06 22.47
CA HIS A 252 9.06 -17.70 22.99
C HIS A 252 10.26 -17.24 23.83
N GLU A 253 11.11 -18.17 24.28
CA GLU A 253 12.36 -17.92 24.98
C GLU A 253 13.37 -17.18 24.09
N GLU A 254 13.53 -17.61 22.84
CA GLU A 254 14.53 -17.12 21.89
C GLU A 254 13.98 -16.08 20.91
N TYR A 255 12.69 -16.20 20.56
CA TYR A 255 12.04 -15.36 19.56
C TYR A 255 10.95 -14.47 20.15
N ASP A 256 10.91 -13.23 19.69
CA ASP A 256 9.80 -12.31 19.91
C ASP A 256 9.08 -12.12 18.57
N ARG A 257 7.82 -12.59 18.48
CA ARG A 257 6.99 -12.58 17.27
C ARG A 257 7.69 -13.24 16.07
N GLY A 258 8.36 -14.36 16.34
CA GLY A 258 9.14 -15.10 15.34
C GLY A 258 10.48 -14.46 14.96
N ILE A 259 10.91 -13.35 15.58
CA ILE A 259 12.20 -12.70 15.30
C ILE A 259 13.16 -12.93 16.47
N SER A 260 14.40 -13.35 16.17
CA SER A 260 15.44 -13.62 17.16
C SER A 260 15.69 -12.41 18.07
N LYS A 261 15.53 -12.61 19.39
CA LYS A 261 15.77 -11.56 20.40
C LYS A 261 17.23 -11.13 20.42
N LEU A 262 18.15 -12.07 20.21
CA LEU A 262 19.59 -11.79 20.17
C LEU A 262 19.94 -10.91 18.96
N TRP A 263 19.43 -11.25 17.78
CA TRP A 263 19.64 -10.43 16.59
C TRP A 263 19.04 -9.05 16.76
N THR A 264 17.78 -8.96 17.22
CA THR A 264 17.09 -7.69 17.47
C THR A 264 17.92 -6.74 18.36
N LYS A 265 18.52 -7.25 19.43
CA LYS A 265 19.39 -6.45 20.31
C LYS A 265 20.62 -5.90 19.58
N ARG A 266 21.20 -6.66 18.64
CA ARG A 266 22.35 -6.23 17.83
C ARG A 266 21.94 -5.19 16.79
N THR A 267 20.83 -5.39 16.08
CA THR A 267 20.38 -4.47 15.01
C THR A 267 19.97 -3.11 15.52
N VAL A 268 19.55 -2.96 16.78
CA VAL A 268 19.29 -1.64 17.39
C VAL A 268 20.50 -0.71 17.30
N GLN A 269 21.72 -1.25 17.40
CA GLN A 269 22.97 -0.48 17.33
C GLN A 269 23.28 0.02 15.91
N GLU A 270 22.62 -0.53 14.88
CA GLU A 270 22.80 -0.13 13.47
C GLU A 270 21.95 1.09 13.07
N GLY A 271 21.15 1.66 13.97
CA GLY A 271 20.32 2.84 13.70
C GLY A 271 19.30 2.62 12.58
N ALA A 272 19.27 3.52 11.58
CA ALA A 272 18.32 3.47 10.47
C ALA A 272 18.43 2.18 9.63
N LEU A 273 19.64 1.64 9.46
CA LEU A 273 19.84 0.37 8.76
C LEU A 273 19.21 -0.80 9.52
N GLY A 274 19.37 -0.81 10.86
CA GLY A 274 18.74 -1.79 11.72
C GLY A 274 17.22 -1.73 11.69
N GLN A 275 16.65 -0.53 11.65
CA GLN A 275 15.20 -0.33 11.48
C GLN A 275 14.72 -0.88 10.13
N ALA A 276 15.46 -0.61 9.04
CA ALA A 276 15.12 -1.14 7.72
C ALA A 276 15.17 -2.68 7.68
N LYS A 277 16.20 -3.29 8.27
CA LYS A 277 16.30 -4.76 8.40
C LYS A 277 15.15 -5.34 9.21
N ARG A 278 14.77 -4.69 10.31
CA ARG A 278 13.63 -5.11 11.14
C ARG A 278 12.32 -5.05 10.37
N ALA A 279 12.10 -3.98 9.60
CA ALA A 279 10.91 -3.88 8.75
C ALA A 279 10.85 -5.03 7.72
N VAL A 280 11.97 -5.41 7.10
CA VAL A 280 12.03 -6.57 6.20
C VAL A 280 11.76 -7.87 6.93
N ALA A 281 12.30 -8.06 8.15
CA ALA A 281 12.01 -9.24 8.97
C ALA A 281 10.51 -9.36 9.26
N GLU A 282 9.86 -8.28 9.70
CA GLU A 282 8.42 -8.27 9.99
C GLU A 282 7.58 -8.57 8.74
N ARG A 283 7.96 -8.02 7.57
CA ARG A 283 7.30 -8.34 6.29
C ARG A 283 7.45 -9.81 5.90
N TYR A 284 8.65 -10.37 6.05
CA TYR A 284 8.90 -11.79 5.79
C TYR A 284 8.04 -12.68 6.69
N ILE A 285 7.96 -12.36 7.99
CA ILE A 285 7.10 -13.08 8.94
C ILE A 285 5.66 -13.11 8.44
N PHE A 286 5.11 -11.96 8.02
CA PHE A 286 3.75 -11.92 7.48
C PHE A 286 3.59 -12.66 6.15
N ALA A 287 4.60 -12.65 5.28
CA ALA A 287 4.59 -13.41 4.03
C ALA A 287 4.68 -14.94 4.24
N CYS A 288 5.16 -15.39 5.41
CA CYS A 288 5.32 -16.80 5.76
C CYS A 288 4.27 -17.33 6.75
N VAL A 289 3.31 -16.48 7.14
CA VAL A 289 2.14 -16.93 7.90
C VAL A 289 1.33 -17.90 7.02
N VAL A 290 0.85 -19.01 7.60
CA VAL A 290 0.12 -20.06 6.84
C VAL A 290 -1.08 -19.45 6.12
N ALA A 291 -1.35 -19.79 4.85
CA ALA A 291 -2.40 -19.15 4.04
C ALA A 291 -3.80 -19.11 4.73
N ASN A 292 -4.17 -20.16 5.47
CA ASN A 292 -5.41 -20.20 6.26
C ASN A 292 -5.49 -19.14 7.37
N SER A 293 -4.35 -18.61 7.80
CA SER A 293 -4.24 -17.48 8.73
C SER A 293 -4.62 -16.12 8.11
N VAL A 294 -4.51 -15.97 6.79
CA VAL A 294 -4.64 -14.68 6.09
C VAL A 294 -5.91 -14.66 5.25
N SER A 295 -6.07 -15.58 4.29
CA SER A 295 -7.13 -15.55 3.27
C SER A 295 -7.99 -16.82 3.21
N GLY A 296 -7.78 -17.78 4.12
CA GLY A 296 -8.52 -19.05 4.16
C GLY A 296 -9.62 -19.14 5.23
N VAL A 297 -9.96 -20.37 5.62
CA VAL A 297 -10.96 -20.64 6.66
C VAL A 297 -10.32 -20.42 8.03
N TRP A 298 -11.12 -19.93 8.98
CA TRP A 298 -10.64 -19.80 10.36
C TRP A 298 -10.22 -21.16 10.92
N MET A 299 -9.03 -21.19 11.50
CA MET A 299 -8.44 -22.33 12.18
C MET A 299 -7.73 -21.84 13.43
N SER A 300 -7.68 -22.67 14.47
CA SER A 300 -6.82 -22.46 15.64
C SER A 300 -5.34 -22.63 15.29
N ALA A 301 -4.44 -22.13 16.13
CA ALA A 301 -2.99 -22.25 15.89
C ALA A 301 -2.55 -23.73 15.82
N THR A 302 -3.16 -24.59 16.64
CA THR A 302 -2.91 -26.04 16.62
C THR A 302 -3.40 -26.70 15.33
N GLU A 303 -4.56 -26.31 14.82
CA GLU A 303 -5.09 -26.83 13.55
C GLU A 303 -4.20 -26.41 12.37
N MET A 304 -3.77 -25.14 12.34
CA MET A 304 -2.84 -24.65 11.30
C MET A 304 -1.48 -25.33 11.39
N ALA A 305 -0.97 -25.61 12.60
CA ALA A 305 0.26 -26.36 12.78
C ALA A 305 0.15 -27.80 12.27
N GLN A 306 -0.99 -28.46 12.51
CA GLN A 306 -1.26 -29.82 12.00
C GLN A 306 -1.38 -29.84 10.47
N ASP A 307 -2.13 -28.89 9.91
CA ASP A 307 -2.30 -28.73 8.46
C ASP A 307 -0.96 -28.48 7.76
N PHE A 308 -0.15 -27.56 8.30
CA PHE A 308 1.21 -27.29 7.80
C PHE A 308 2.13 -28.52 7.89
N ALA A 309 1.99 -29.33 8.95
CA ALA A 309 2.74 -30.57 9.09
C ALA A 309 2.22 -31.72 8.19
N GLY A 310 1.20 -31.48 7.36
CA GLY A 310 0.58 -32.50 6.51
C GLY A 310 -0.16 -33.59 7.28
N LEU A 311 -0.49 -33.33 8.55
CA LEU A 311 -1.22 -34.27 9.39
C LEU A 311 -2.72 -34.18 9.08
N PRO A 312 -3.45 -35.32 9.02
CA PRO A 312 -4.88 -35.30 8.76
C PRO A 312 -5.59 -34.54 9.88
N SER A 313 -6.49 -33.63 9.51
CA SER A 313 -7.35 -32.91 10.45
C SER A 313 -8.12 -33.92 11.31
N ARG A 314 -7.70 -34.09 12.57
CA ARG A 314 -8.28 -35.05 13.51
C ARG A 314 -9.66 -34.64 14.04
N HIS A 315 -10.21 -33.54 13.53
CA HIS A 315 -11.52 -33.06 13.89
C HIS A 315 -12.48 -33.30 12.74
N ALA A 316 -13.44 -34.22 12.95
CA ALA A 316 -14.71 -34.16 12.23
C ALA A 316 -15.21 -32.71 12.28
N PRO A 317 -15.84 -32.17 11.22
CA PRO A 317 -16.31 -30.80 11.21
C PRO A 317 -17.20 -30.61 12.43
N ALA A 318 -16.63 -30.01 13.49
CA ALA A 318 -17.41 -29.65 14.64
C ALA A 318 -18.50 -28.73 14.08
N PRO A 319 -19.78 -28.95 14.41
CA PRO A 319 -20.86 -28.09 13.94
C PRO A 319 -20.40 -26.68 14.22
N THR A 320 -20.24 -25.90 13.14
CA THR A 320 -19.66 -24.57 13.11
C THR A 320 -19.92 -23.92 14.44
N LYS A 321 -18.94 -23.96 15.36
CA LYS A 321 -19.03 -23.16 16.58
C LYS A 321 -19.21 -21.79 16.01
N THR A 322 -20.42 -21.25 16.10
CA THR A 322 -20.78 -19.95 15.59
C THR A 322 -19.78 -19.03 16.23
N LEU A 323 -18.73 -18.69 15.46
CA LEU A 323 -17.62 -17.90 15.94
C LEU A 323 -18.28 -16.61 16.39
N SER A 324 -18.36 -16.44 17.71
CA SER A 324 -18.91 -15.22 18.26
C SER A 324 -18.06 -14.07 17.70
N ALA A 325 -18.68 -12.95 17.35
CA ALA A 325 -18.02 -11.74 16.83
C ALA A 325 -16.94 -11.14 17.77
N GLY A 326 -16.54 -11.85 18.82
CA GLY A 326 -15.47 -11.54 19.76
C GLY A 326 -14.15 -12.29 19.54
N ALA A 327 -14.11 -13.37 18.72
CA ALA A 327 -12.89 -14.14 18.53
C ALA A 327 -11.75 -13.25 17.96
N PRO A 328 -10.53 -13.29 18.54
CA PRO A 328 -9.41 -12.54 18.01
C PRO A 328 -8.98 -13.12 16.66
N VAL A 329 -8.39 -12.26 15.83
CA VAL A 329 -7.68 -12.68 14.63
C VAL A 329 -6.63 -13.71 15.03
N ASN A 330 -6.60 -14.83 14.31
CA ASN A 330 -5.62 -15.87 14.54
C ASN A 330 -4.67 -16.01 13.35
N MET A 331 -3.38 -15.77 13.60
CA MET A 331 -2.30 -16.00 12.65
C MET A 331 -1.29 -16.98 13.24
N PHE A 332 -0.72 -17.84 12.40
CA PHE A 332 0.27 -18.83 12.82
C PHE A 332 1.50 -18.80 11.92
N LEU A 333 2.67 -18.75 12.56
CA LEU A 333 3.98 -18.81 11.94
C LEU A 333 4.65 -20.15 12.30
N PRO A 334 5.00 -20.98 11.30
CA PRO A 334 5.79 -22.19 11.53
C PRO A 334 7.20 -21.88 12.04
N ALA A 335 7.74 -22.74 12.91
CA ALA A 335 9.07 -22.56 13.50
C ALA A 335 10.21 -22.51 12.46
N THR A 336 10.04 -23.17 11.31
CA THR A 336 10.98 -23.14 10.19
C THR A 336 11.10 -21.76 9.53
N HIS A 337 10.17 -20.85 9.80
CA HIS A 337 10.14 -19.48 9.28
C HIS A 337 10.46 -18.43 10.35
N HIS A 338 10.95 -18.83 11.52
CA HIS A 338 11.52 -17.88 12.46
C HIS A 338 12.74 -17.18 11.83
N VAL A 339 12.90 -15.89 12.10
CA VAL A 339 13.97 -15.05 11.55
C VAL A 339 15.14 -15.00 12.53
N GLU A 340 16.29 -15.51 12.09
CA GLU A 340 17.57 -15.37 12.80
C GLU A 340 18.25 -14.05 12.49
N SER A 341 18.27 -13.64 11.22
CA SER A 341 18.88 -12.39 10.80
C SER A 341 18.45 -11.97 9.41
N VAL A 342 18.62 -10.68 9.11
CA VAL A 342 18.37 -10.09 7.78
C VAL A 342 19.62 -9.38 7.27
N HIS A 343 19.95 -9.62 6.00
CA HIS A 343 21.16 -9.13 5.36
C HIS A 343 20.83 -8.39 4.06
N PHE A 344 21.47 -7.23 3.86
CA PHE A 344 21.42 -6.44 2.63
C PHE A 344 22.72 -6.55 1.82
N THR A 345 23.64 -7.40 2.26
CA THR A 345 24.93 -7.67 1.63
C THR A 345 25.17 -9.17 1.61
N THR A 346 25.94 -9.64 0.64
CA THR A 346 26.45 -11.02 0.61
C THR A 346 27.43 -11.28 1.77
N SER A 347 27.82 -12.54 1.96
CA SER A 347 28.87 -12.95 2.90
C SER A 347 30.19 -12.19 2.65
N SER A 348 30.52 -11.93 1.39
CA SER A 348 31.66 -11.12 0.94
C SER A 348 31.45 -9.60 1.08
N LYS A 349 30.41 -9.15 1.78
CA LYS A 349 30.07 -7.73 2.03
C LYS A 349 29.73 -6.92 0.77
N LEU A 350 29.42 -7.57 -0.35
CA LEU A 350 28.94 -6.88 -1.54
C LEU A 350 27.45 -6.53 -1.37
N PRO A 351 27.00 -5.33 -1.75
CA PRO A 351 25.60 -4.94 -1.61
C PRO A 351 24.71 -5.78 -2.55
N LEU A 352 23.64 -6.35 -2.00
CA LEU A 352 22.58 -6.98 -2.78
C LEU A 352 21.83 -5.93 -3.58
N HIS A 353 21.13 -6.38 -4.64
CA HIS A 353 20.18 -5.55 -5.36
C HIS A 353 19.23 -4.84 -4.37
N PRO A 354 18.91 -3.54 -4.54
CA PRO A 354 18.15 -2.78 -3.55
C PRO A 354 16.77 -3.35 -3.21
N ALA A 355 16.15 -4.08 -4.14
CA ALA A 355 14.89 -4.77 -3.92
C ALA A 355 15.01 -6.09 -3.12
N LEU A 356 16.22 -6.63 -2.94
CA LEU A 356 16.46 -7.95 -2.34
C LEU A 356 17.09 -7.87 -0.96
N ALA A 357 16.66 -8.74 -0.07
CA ALA A 357 17.33 -9.07 1.17
C ALA A 357 17.50 -10.58 1.29
N VAL A 358 18.46 -11.01 2.10
CA VAL A 358 18.56 -12.40 2.54
C VAL A 358 18.05 -12.50 3.96
N VAL A 359 17.11 -13.41 4.18
CA VAL A 359 16.58 -13.77 5.50
C VAL A 359 17.14 -15.13 5.89
N GLN A 360 17.89 -15.16 6.98
CA GLN A 360 18.33 -16.40 7.60
C GLN A 360 17.21 -16.93 8.50
N THR A 361 16.86 -18.19 8.31
CA THR A 361 15.99 -18.95 9.22
C THR A 361 16.77 -20.13 9.82
N PRO A 362 16.22 -20.84 10.83
CA PRO A 362 16.82 -22.09 11.31
C PRO A 362 16.93 -23.18 10.25
N ALA A 363 16.06 -23.15 9.24
CA ALA A 363 16.01 -24.17 8.20
C ALA A 363 16.98 -23.88 7.05
N ARG A 364 16.99 -22.64 6.54
CA ARG A 364 17.79 -22.20 5.38
C ARG A 364 17.79 -20.68 5.19
N GLU A 365 18.59 -20.20 4.26
CA GLU A 365 18.53 -18.83 3.75
C GLU A 365 17.47 -18.65 2.65
N TYR A 366 16.80 -17.50 2.66
CA TYR A 366 15.82 -17.11 1.63
C TYR A 366 16.17 -15.76 1.03
N PHE A 367 16.07 -15.64 -0.29
CA PHE A 367 16.07 -14.36 -0.98
C PHE A 367 14.65 -13.81 -1.01
N VAL A 368 14.45 -12.62 -0.46
CA VAL A 368 13.13 -12.02 -0.31
C VAL A 368 13.09 -10.61 -0.86
N LEU A 369 11.92 -10.18 -1.31
CA LEU A 369 11.65 -8.81 -1.71
C LEU A 369 11.54 -7.91 -0.47
N ARG A 370 12.34 -6.85 -0.39
CA ARG A 370 12.36 -5.96 0.78
C ARG A 370 11.01 -5.28 1.04
N ASP A 371 10.26 -4.99 -0.02
CA ASP A 371 9.05 -4.17 0.07
C ASP A 371 7.83 -4.92 0.60
N ASN A 372 7.77 -6.24 0.45
CA ASN A 372 6.62 -7.06 0.85
C ASN A 372 6.98 -8.39 1.51
N GLY A 373 8.26 -8.76 1.60
CA GLY A 373 8.73 -9.94 2.33
C GLY A 373 8.60 -11.27 1.59
N PHE A 374 8.04 -11.28 0.37
CA PHE A 374 7.84 -12.53 -0.36
C PHE A 374 9.14 -13.12 -0.90
N GLU A 375 9.23 -14.45 -0.83
CA GLU A 375 10.36 -15.25 -1.31
C GLU A 375 10.46 -15.21 -2.84
N VAL A 376 11.68 -15.08 -3.35
CA VAL A 376 12.01 -15.10 -4.78
C VAL A 376 13.19 -16.02 -5.09
N GLY A 377 13.64 -16.78 -4.09
CA GLY A 377 14.78 -17.68 -4.16
C GLY A 377 15.18 -18.21 -2.80
N SER A 378 16.07 -19.20 -2.79
CA SER A 378 16.55 -19.88 -1.59
C SER A 378 18.08 -20.02 -1.60
N GLU A 379 18.62 -20.56 -0.52
CA GLU A 379 20.04 -20.89 -0.38
C GLU A 379 20.55 -21.80 -1.51
N GLU A 380 19.76 -22.80 -1.89
CA GLU A 380 20.18 -23.86 -2.82
C GLU A 380 20.14 -23.41 -4.29
N GLU A 381 19.14 -22.60 -4.65
CA GLU A 381 18.90 -22.19 -6.04
C GLU A 381 19.37 -20.75 -6.32
N GLY A 382 19.65 -19.98 -5.27
CA GLY A 382 19.83 -18.53 -5.36
C GLY A 382 18.53 -17.83 -5.75
N VAL A 383 18.65 -16.62 -6.31
CA VAL A 383 17.50 -15.91 -6.90
C VAL A 383 16.98 -16.68 -8.11
N ALA A 384 15.67 -16.96 -8.14
CA ALA A 384 15.04 -17.75 -9.20
C ALA A 384 15.25 -17.11 -10.59
N PRO A 385 15.38 -17.91 -11.67
CA PRO A 385 15.70 -17.42 -13.01
C PRO A 385 14.85 -16.25 -13.51
N LEU A 386 13.54 -16.33 -13.30
CA LEU A 386 12.59 -15.30 -13.72
C LEU A 386 12.79 -14.00 -12.93
N TRP A 387 13.02 -14.09 -11.61
CA TRP A 387 13.28 -12.93 -10.77
C TRP A 387 14.63 -12.27 -11.06
N ARG A 388 15.64 -13.05 -11.46
CA ARG A 388 16.92 -12.51 -11.95
C ARG A 388 16.75 -11.63 -13.18
N GLU A 389 15.91 -12.05 -14.13
CA GLU A 389 15.59 -11.27 -15.32
C GLU A 389 14.84 -9.99 -14.94
N ILE A 390 13.79 -10.11 -14.13
CA ILE A 390 12.94 -9.00 -13.69
C ILE A 390 13.74 -7.94 -12.92
N LEU A 391 14.60 -8.37 -11.99
CA LEU A 391 15.40 -7.50 -11.13
C LEU A 391 16.75 -7.13 -11.74
N CYS A 392 17.13 -7.73 -12.87
CA CYS A 392 18.46 -7.59 -13.47
C CYS A 392 19.59 -7.90 -12.48
N CYS A 393 19.49 -9.01 -11.75
CA CYS A 393 20.51 -9.50 -10.82
C CYS A 393 20.99 -10.91 -11.17
N ASP A 394 22.11 -11.34 -10.59
CA ASP A 394 22.61 -12.72 -10.72
C ASP A 394 21.96 -13.65 -9.70
N SER A 395 22.39 -14.92 -9.65
CA SER A 395 21.88 -15.91 -8.67
C SER A 395 22.23 -15.55 -7.22
N GLY A 396 23.30 -14.79 -6.97
CA GLY A 396 23.65 -14.29 -5.65
C GLY A 396 22.89 -13.02 -5.25
N GLY A 397 21.98 -12.54 -6.10
CA GLY A 397 21.25 -11.29 -5.88
C GLY A 397 22.08 -10.04 -6.09
N LEU A 398 23.25 -10.14 -6.73
CA LEU A 398 24.08 -8.99 -7.09
C LEU A 398 23.57 -8.36 -8.40
N PRO A 399 23.53 -7.03 -8.53
CA PRO A 399 23.12 -6.41 -9.78
C PRO A 399 24.04 -6.76 -10.96
N THR A 400 23.47 -7.19 -12.08
CA THR A 400 24.23 -7.48 -13.32
C THR A 400 24.42 -6.23 -14.19
N LYS A 401 23.63 -5.20 -13.93
CA LYS A 401 23.77 -3.87 -14.50
C LYS A 401 23.98 -2.88 -13.35
N PRO A 402 24.75 -1.80 -13.55
CA PRO A 402 24.84 -0.74 -12.55
C PRO A 402 23.42 -0.25 -12.27
N VAL A 403 22.93 -0.52 -11.05
CA VAL A 403 21.66 0.02 -10.59
C VAL A 403 21.88 1.53 -10.54
N GLN A 404 21.13 2.28 -11.34
CA GLN A 404 21.13 3.73 -11.17
C GLN A 404 20.69 4.00 -9.73
N PRO A 405 21.49 4.72 -8.93
CA PRO A 405 21.07 5.09 -7.59
C PRO A 405 19.75 5.85 -7.71
N LEU A 406 18.73 5.36 -6.98
CA LEU A 406 17.39 5.94 -6.92
C LEU A 406 17.43 7.35 -6.31
#